data_AF-E5Y9X2-F1
#
_entry.id   AF-E5Y9X2-F1
#
_cell.length_a   1.000
_cell.length_b   1.000
_cell.length_c   1.000
_cell.angle_alpha   90.00
_cell.angle_beta   90.00
_cell.angle_gamma   90.00
#
_symmetry.space_group_name_H-M   'P 1'
#
loop_
_entity.id
_entity.type
_entity.pdbx_description
1 polymer ?
#
loop_
_entity_poly.entity_id
_entity_poly.type
_entity_poly.pdbx_seq_one_letter_code
_entity_poly.pdbx_strand_id
1 'polypeptide(L)'
;MNINGTSGTPGLNVNELFNSGLDSISSKGKDLQAKMTEMLGKDEVSPEDMMALQFEVGQYNAMLESLSSVTKSMTDMMKSLAQRTG
;
A
#
# COMPACT_ATOMS: atom_id res chain seq x y z
N MET A 1 -16.39 25.21 32.51
CA MET A 1 -15.75 25.64 31.26
C MET A 1 -14.64 24.65 30.94
N ASN A 2 -14.88 23.75 29.98
CA ASN A 2 -13.86 22.82 29.49
C ASN A 2 -13.33 23.37 28.16
N ILE A 3 -12.01 23.45 28.06
CA ILE A 3 -11.30 24.30 27.11
C ILE A 3 -11.28 23.59 25.75
N ASN A 4 -11.75 24.31 24.75
CA ASN A 4 -11.67 23.95 23.34
C ASN A 4 -10.19 23.89 22.92
N GLY A 5 -9.74 22.74 22.41
CA GLY A 5 -8.40 22.57 21.86
C GLY A 5 -8.41 21.47 20.81
N THR A 6 -8.30 21.90 19.55
CA THR A 6 -8.18 21.10 18.30
C THR A 6 -9.46 20.52 17.68
N SER A 7 -10.47 21.38 17.49
CA SER A 7 -11.25 21.34 16.25
C SER A 7 -10.39 21.97 15.13
N GLY A 8 -9.90 21.20 14.14
CA GLY A 8 -9.15 21.85 13.06
C GLY A 8 -8.36 21.03 12.04
N THR A 9 -8.81 19.84 11.63
CA THR A 9 -8.71 19.30 10.25
C THR A 9 -9.23 17.86 10.31
N PRO A 10 -10.02 17.37 9.32
CA PRO A 10 -10.04 15.95 9.00
C PRO A 10 -8.63 15.60 8.50
N GLY A 11 -7.68 15.54 9.43
CA GLY A 11 -6.28 15.37 9.15
C GLY A 11 -6.11 13.96 8.66
N LEU A 12 -5.98 13.80 7.35
CA LEU A 12 -5.61 12.56 6.70
C LEU A 12 -4.35 12.05 7.43
N ASN A 13 -4.51 11.06 8.30
CA ASN A 13 -3.46 10.63 9.21
C ASN A 13 -2.48 9.81 8.38
N VAL A 14 -1.44 10.48 7.87
CA VAL A 14 -0.53 9.91 6.87
C VAL A 14 0.09 8.61 7.38
N ASN A 15 0.34 8.52 8.68
CA ASN A 15 0.81 7.30 9.32
C ASN A 15 -0.24 6.17 9.26
N GLU A 16 -1.52 6.44 9.55
CA GLU A 16 -2.58 5.42 9.39
C GLU A 16 -2.80 5.05 7.93
N LEU A 17 -2.68 6.00 7.00
CA LEU A 17 -2.83 5.76 5.57
C LEU A 17 -1.68 4.91 5.03
N PHE A 18 -0.47 5.15 5.55
CA PHE A 18 0.71 4.36 5.24
C PHE A 18 0.63 2.95 5.83
N ASN A 19 0.26 2.82 7.11
CA ASN A 19 0.10 1.52 7.76
C ASN A 19 -1.04 0.72 7.14
N SER A 20 -2.20 1.32 6.88
CA SER A 20 -3.31 0.65 6.19
C SER A 20 -2.98 0.28 4.74
N GLY A 21 -2.20 1.11 4.04
CA GLY A 21 -1.66 0.78 2.72
C GLY A 21 -0.70 -0.40 2.76
N LEU A 22 0.23 -0.40 3.72
CA LEU A 22 1.15 -1.51 3.98
C LEU A 22 0.43 -2.81 4.34
N ASP A 23 -0.54 -2.75 5.24
CA ASP A 23 -1.35 -3.89 5.66
C ASP A 23 -2.17 -4.44 4.47
N SER A 24 -2.75 -3.56 3.66
CA SER A 24 -3.50 -3.93 2.45
C SER A 24 -2.60 -4.61 1.41
N ILE A 25 -1.39 -4.08 1.19
CA ILE A 25 -0.40 -4.68 0.29
C ILE A 25 0.06 -6.03 0.84
N SER A 26 0.36 -6.12 2.15
CA SER A 26 0.78 -7.36 2.79
C SER A 26 -0.29 -8.44 2.66
N SER A 27 -1.55 -8.10 2.91
CA SER A 27 -2.69 -9.00 2.75
C SER A 27 -2.84 -9.45 1.30
N LYS A 28 -2.90 -8.51 0.34
CA LYS A 28 -2.99 -8.85 -1.09
C LYS A 28 -1.82 -9.70 -1.59
N GLY A 29 -0.61 -9.45 -1.09
CA GLY A 29 0.57 -10.24 -1.41
C GLY A 29 0.47 -11.68 -0.91
N LYS A 30 -0.04 -11.88 0.31
CA LYS A 30 -0.32 -13.22 0.85
C LYS A 30 -1.41 -13.94 0.06
N ASP A 31 -2.49 -13.24 -0.26
CA ASP A 31 -3.60 -13.80 -1.05
C ASP A 31 -3.11 -14.22 -2.44
N LEU A 32 -2.34 -13.35 -3.11
CA LEU A 32 -1.75 -13.63 -4.41
C LEU A 32 -0.78 -14.83 -4.35
N GLN A 33 0.06 -14.90 -3.31
CA GLN A 33 0.96 -16.02 -3.10
C GLN A 33 0.20 -17.34 -2.88
N ALA A 34 -0.87 -17.31 -2.09
CA ALA A 34 -1.73 -18.47 -1.89
C ALA A 34 -2.37 -18.92 -3.21
N LYS A 35 -2.88 -17.98 -4.00
CA LYS A 35 -3.50 -18.25 -5.31
C LYS A 35 -2.52 -18.80 -6.33
N MET A 36 -1.30 -18.25 -6.39
CA MET A 36 -0.21 -18.82 -7.21
C MET A 36 0.14 -20.24 -6.78
N THR A 37 0.22 -20.50 -5.47
CA THR A 37 0.54 -21.83 -4.95
C THR A 37 -0.58 -22.83 -5.27
N GLU A 38 -1.84 -22.42 -5.14
CA GLU A 38 -3.00 -23.22 -5.50
C GLU A 38 -3.03 -23.54 -7.00
N MET A 39 -2.75 -22.55 -7.86
CA MET A 39 -2.63 -22.75 -9.31
C MET A 39 -1.49 -23.69 -9.69
N LEU A 40 -0.32 -23.56 -9.06
CA LEU A 40 0.83 -24.45 -9.29
C LEU A 40 0.53 -25.88 -8.85
N GLY A 41 -0.40 -26.07 -7.91
CA GLY A 41 -0.87 -27.38 -7.47
C GLY A 41 -1.99 -27.98 -8.32
N LYS A 42 -2.56 -27.23 -9.27
CA LYS A 42 -3.57 -27.73 -10.21
C LYS A 42 -2.89 -28.30 -11.46
N ASP A 43 -3.33 -29.47 -11.91
CA ASP A 43 -2.86 -30.09 -13.16
C ASP A 43 -3.18 -29.25 -14.41
N GLU A 44 -4.28 -28.47 -14.37
CA GLU A 44 -4.65 -27.54 -15.44
C GLU A 44 -5.01 -26.16 -14.86
N VAL A 45 -4.31 -25.13 -15.33
CA VAL A 45 -4.61 -23.73 -15.02
C VAL A 45 -5.48 -23.18 -16.14
N SER A 46 -6.69 -22.74 -15.79
CA SER A 46 -7.62 -22.17 -16.77
C SER A 46 -7.18 -20.75 -17.21
N PRO A 47 -7.46 -20.32 -18.45
CA PRO A 47 -7.15 -18.96 -18.92
C PRO A 47 -7.79 -17.86 -18.06
N GLU A 48 -8.98 -18.11 -17.52
CA GLU A 48 -9.67 -17.20 -16.59
C GLU A 48 -8.89 -17.03 -15.28
N ASP A 49 -8.39 -18.13 -14.72
CA ASP A 49 -7.56 -18.11 -13.53
C ASP A 49 -6.28 -17.29 -13.80
N MET A 50 -5.62 -17.49 -14.96
CA MET A 50 -4.46 -16.69 -15.37
C MET A 50 -4.76 -15.19 -15.51
N MET A 51 -5.91 -14.83 -16.09
CA MET A 51 -6.32 -13.43 -16.21
C MET A 51 -6.59 -12.81 -14.83
N ALA A 52 -7.25 -13.53 -13.93
CA ALA A 52 -7.47 -13.08 -12.56
C ALA A 52 -6.14 -12.87 -11.82
N LEU A 53 -5.17 -13.77 -12.01
CA LEU A 53 -3.85 -13.65 -11.43
C LEU A 53 -3.09 -12.42 -11.98
N GLN A 54 -3.11 -12.19 -13.29
CA GLN A 54 -2.50 -11.01 -13.90
C GLN A 54 -3.14 -9.71 -13.38
N PHE A 55 -4.46 -9.71 -13.21
CA PHE A 55 -5.18 -8.57 -12.65
C PHE A 55 -4.79 -8.31 -11.19
N GLU A 56 -4.69 -9.35 -10.36
CA GLU A 56 -4.27 -9.23 -8.97
C GLU A 56 -2.80 -8.80 -8.83
N VAL A 57 -1.89 -9.37 -9.64
CA VAL A 57 -0.49 -8.91 -9.72
C VAL A 57 -0.43 -7.44 -10.13
N GLY A 58 -1.22 -7.03 -11.13
CA GLY A 58 -1.27 -5.65 -11.60
C GLY A 58 -1.71 -4.68 -10.51
N GLN A 59 -2.78 -5.03 -9.77
CA GLN A 59 -3.22 -4.24 -8.62
C GLN A 59 -2.17 -4.20 -7.50
N TYR A 60 -1.53 -5.33 -7.19
CA TYR A 60 -0.48 -5.41 -6.19
C TYR A 60 0.71 -4.51 -6.55
N ASN A 61 1.16 -4.55 -7.81
CA ASN A 61 2.21 -3.67 -8.32
C ASN A 61 1.81 -2.19 -8.27
N ALA A 62 0.60 -1.84 -8.71
CA ALA A 62 0.12 -0.46 -8.65
C ALA A 62 0.05 0.08 -7.20
N MET A 63 -0.38 -0.74 -6.24
CA MET A 63 -0.37 -0.38 -4.83
C MET A 63 1.05 -0.23 -4.29
N LEU A 64 1.97 -1.14 -4.63
CA LEU A 64 3.38 -1.02 -4.25
C LEU A 64 4.03 0.25 -4.80
N GLU A 65 3.77 0.58 -6.06
CA GLU A 65 4.26 1.82 -6.68
C GLU A 65 3.68 3.05 -5.99
N SER A 66 2.38 3.05 -5.67
CA SER A 66 1.73 4.13 -4.94
C SER A 66 2.35 4.32 -3.55
N LEU A 67 2.52 3.24 -2.78
CA LEU A 67 3.12 3.28 -1.46
C LEU A 67 4.59 3.73 -1.52
N SER A 68 5.34 3.24 -2.52
CA SER A 68 6.72 3.66 -2.77
C SER A 68 6.80 5.16 -3.08
N SER A 69 5.87 5.68 -3.89
CA SER A 69 5.79 7.11 -4.20
C SER A 69 5.53 7.95 -2.94
N VAL A 70 4.61 7.52 -2.07
CA VAL A 70 4.31 8.20 -0.80
C VAL A 70 5.51 8.16 0.14
N THR A 71 6.18 7.00 0.26
CA THR A 71 7.40 6.84 1.06
C THR A 71 8.51 7.76 0.56
N LYS A 72 8.69 7.82 -0.76
CA LYS A 72 9.69 8.68 -1.40
C LYS A 72 9.37 10.15 -1.14
N SER A 73 8.12 10.58 -1.30
CA SER A 73 7.70 11.95 -0.99
C SER A 73 7.94 12.31 0.47
N MET A 74 7.68 11.41 1.41
CA MET A 74 8.03 11.64 2.83
C MET A 74 9.54 11.77 3.04
N THR A 75 10.33 10.90 2.42
CA THR A 75 11.79 10.94 2.51
C THR A 75 12.35 12.24 1.94
N ASP A 76 11.84 12.67 0.78
CA ASP A 76 12.25 13.91 0.13
C ASP A 76 11.81 15.14 0.94
N MET A 77 10.62 15.11 1.56
CA MET A 77 10.20 16.14 2.52
C MET A 77 11.12 16.20 3.73
N MET A 78 11.47 15.07 4.33
CA MET A 78 12.41 15.02 5.47
C MET A 78 13.78 15.58 5.09
N LYS A 79 14.30 15.21 3.90
CA LYS A 79 15.55 15.78 3.38
C LYS A 79 15.44 17.29 3.20
N SER A 80 14.35 17.77 2.63
CA SER A 80 14.10 19.21 2.43
C SER A 80 14.05 19.96 3.77
N LEU A 81 13.37 19.40 4.78
CA LEU A 81 13.34 19.99 6.12
C LEU A 81 14.74 20.05 6.74
N ALA A 82 15.49 18.93 6.70
CA ALA A 82 16.85 18.86 7.23
C ALA A 82 17.79 19.86 6.54
N GLN A 83 17.69 20.01 5.22
CA GLN A 83 18.46 20.97 4.43
C GLN A 83 18.08 22.43 4.69
N ARG A 84 16.88 22.69 5.20
CA ARG A 84 16.40 24.05 5.47
C ARG A 84 16.69 24.49 6.91
N THR A 85 16.95 23.55 7.81
CA THR A 85 17.34 23.79 9.20
C THR A 85 18.83 23.70 9.47
N GLY A 86 19.62 23.14 8.54
CA GLY A 86 21.09 23.20 8.52
C GLY A 86 21.58 24.35 7.65
#